data_AF-A0A7C5NSZ2-F1
#
_entry.id   AF-A0A7C5NSZ2-F1
#
_cell.length_a   1.000
_cell.length_b   1.000
_cell.length_c   1.000
_cell.angle_alpha   90.00
_cell.angle_beta   90.00
_cell.angle_gamma   90.00
#
_symmetry.space_group_name_H-M   'P 1'
#
loop_
_entity.id
_entity.type
_entity.pdbx_description
1 polymer ?
#
loop_
_entity_poly.entity_id
_entity_poly.type
_entity_poly.pdbx_seq_one_letter_code
_entity_poly.pdbx_strand_id
1 'polypeptide(L)'
;MVSKEPESPQTSKQILRLTGVDAERLRALTGWIGYLGRRLISGAIILLAIVYLTHFGLAMARDLGAQAAFELAASRTLESIINVLTGELGLSTAASSTLNPIPVREAFPAMLSRSFGLLGLSLLAATLIGGLLGIAAGRARRAGWSLLILLLSIAGISTPSFFAAFILQRLVIRSTQTLGYRLLPVGGFGWDEHLVLPMLVLAARPIAQVARVTFMSVREIYEQDYVRTAWSKGLGPRWVMWKHVMRNAAIPIVTTVGLSLRFSLSSLPVVEAFFGWSGLGFYLLRGISQQDDNLTVILVLCLGALFIVVNLMLDVLYRLLDPRLRGTVDRVGLEERMALREWLRELGAGLVGLLRENPLTRWLRRRNAPRSESPFKAILARRETQGLETHLQEPRSKPLLRSILVNLPLILGGLMVAGLLVVTLWGHKLAPRNPYTTLGLQIVDGEFLIPPFEPGE
;
A
#
# COMPACT_ATOMS: atom_id res chain seq x y z
N MET A 1 18.00 -26.89 73.96
CA MET A 1 17.02 -27.25 72.91
C MET A 1 16.02 -26.11 72.79
N VAL A 2 16.22 -25.20 71.84
CA VAL A 2 15.26 -24.12 71.56
C VAL A 2 14.81 -24.30 70.11
N SER A 3 13.51 -24.49 69.96
CA SER A 3 12.77 -24.80 68.74
C SER A 3 12.87 -23.68 67.71
N LYS A 4 13.28 -24.03 66.48
CA LYS A 4 13.15 -23.18 65.28
C LYS A 4 11.69 -23.21 64.83
N GLU A 5 10.99 -22.09 64.93
CA GLU A 5 9.67 -21.91 64.28
C GLU A 5 9.84 -22.00 62.75
N PRO A 6 8.90 -22.64 62.03
CA PRO A 6 8.92 -22.68 60.58
C PRO A 6 8.41 -21.35 60.00
N GLU A 7 9.22 -20.73 59.15
CA GLU A 7 8.81 -19.57 58.34
C GLU A 7 7.50 -19.87 57.60
N SER A 8 6.55 -18.95 57.71
CA SER A 8 5.21 -19.12 57.16
C SER A 8 5.24 -19.31 55.62
N PRO A 9 4.43 -20.22 55.05
CA PRO A 9 4.35 -20.44 53.60
C PRO A 9 3.85 -19.24 52.78
N GLN A 10 3.41 -18.16 53.44
CA GLN A 10 2.87 -16.96 52.79
C GLN A 10 3.98 -16.02 52.32
N THR A 11 5.09 -15.90 53.05
CA THR A 11 6.21 -15.01 52.72
C THR A 11 6.95 -15.49 51.47
N SER A 12 7.21 -16.79 51.34
CA SER A 12 7.84 -17.38 50.15
C SER A 12 6.96 -17.31 48.90
N LYS A 13 5.62 -17.41 49.03
CA LYS A 13 4.69 -17.24 47.91
C LYS A 13 4.58 -15.77 47.45
N GLN A 14 4.77 -14.80 48.34
CA GLN A 14 4.80 -13.38 47.99
C GLN A 14 6.09 -13.00 47.23
N ILE A 15 7.25 -13.50 47.67
CA ILE A 15 8.54 -13.23 47.00
C ILE A 15 8.60 -13.90 45.62
N LEU A 16 8.09 -15.12 45.45
CA LEU A 16 7.98 -15.80 44.14
C LEU A 16 6.99 -15.14 43.17
N ARG A 17 5.94 -14.46 43.67
CA ARG A 17 5.00 -13.71 42.83
C ARG A 17 5.59 -12.38 42.35
N LEU A 18 6.41 -11.72 43.16
CA LEU A 18 7.08 -10.47 42.77
C LEU A 18 8.16 -10.74 41.71
N THR A 19 8.97 -11.80 41.85
CA THR A 19 9.99 -12.16 40.85
C THR A 19 9.39 -12.70 39.54
N GLY A 20 8.23 -13.35 39.59
CA GLY A 20 7.51 -13.83 38.40
C GLY A 20 6.95 -12.70 37.51
N VAL A 21 6.37 -11.65 38.12
CA VAL A 21 5.82 -10.49 37.40
C VAL A 21 6.93 -9.68 36.72
N ASP A 22 8.08 -9.53 37.38
CA ASP A 22 9.23 -8.84 36.78
C ASP A 22 9.87 -9.67 35.65
N ALA A 23 9.94 -10.99 35.78
CA ALA A 23 10.45 -11.88 34.72
C ALA A 23 9.53 -11.93 33.48
N GLU A 24 8.20 -11.79 33.66
CA GLU A 24 7.24 -11.74 32.56
C GLU A 24 7.27 -10.36 31.86
N ARG A 25 7.38 -9.27 32.63
CA ARG A 25 7.60 -7.92 32.10
C ARG A 25 8.92 -7.81 31.33
N LEU A 26 10.01 -8.38 31.86
CA LEU A 26 11.31 -8.40 31.20
C LEU A 26 11.26 -9.20 29.89
N ARG A 27 10.60 -10.37 29.86
CA ARG A 27 10.39 -11.15 28.63
C ARG A 27 9.53 -10.42 27.60
N ALA A 28 8.49 -9.72 28.04
CA ALA A 28 7.70 -8.88 27.15
C ALA A 28 8.56 -7.76 26.57
N LEU A 29 9.31 -7.03 27.40
CA LEU A 29 10.18 -5.93 26.98
C LEU A 29 11.27 -6.38 26.00
N THR A 30 11.94 -7.50 26.26
CA THR A 30 12.96 -8.04 25.34
C THR A 30 12.35 -8.50 24.01
N GLY A 31 11.15 -9.08 24.03
CA GLY A 31 10.38 -9.40 22.82
C GLY A 31 10.01 -8.15 22.00
N TRP A 32 9.61 -7.07 22.67
CA TRP A 32 9.30 -5.78 22.05
C TRP A 32 10.54 -5.13 21.43
N ILE A 33 11.67 -5.09 22.16
CA ILE A 33 12.93 -4.53 21.67
C ILE A 33 13.43 -5.33 20.46
N GLY A 34 13.39 -6.67 20.52
CA GLY A 34 13.80 -7.53 19.41
C GLY A 34 12.93 -7.35 18.17
N TYR A 35 11.61 -7.17 18.34
CA TYR A 35 10.71 -6.86 17.24
C TYR A 35 10.97 -5.48 16.62
N LEU A 36 11.11 -4.46 17.46
CA LEU A 36 11.33 -3.08 17.01
C LEU A 36 12.68 -2.97 16.29
N GLY A 37 13.72 -3.60 16.83
CA GLY A 37 15.04 -3.67 16.20
C GLY A 37 15.00 -4.33 14.82
N ARG A 38 14.30 -5.47 14.67
CA ARG A 38 14.11 -6.11 13.36
C ARG A 38 13.38 -5.19 12.37
N ARG A 39 12.30 -4.54 12.81
CA ARG A 39 11.55 -3.58 11.98
C ARG A 39 12.40 -2.39 11.54
N LEU A 40 13.25 -1.86 12.41
CA LEU A 40 14.16 -0.76 12.08
C LEU A 40 15.24 -1.19 11.08
N ILE A 41 15.82 -2.38 11.23
CA ILE A 41 16.79 -2.93 10.28
C ILE A 41 16.15 -3.15 8.91
N SER A 42 14.97 -3.81 8.87
CA SER A 42 14.23 -3.98 7.63
C SER A 42 13.86 -2.64 6.98
N GLY A 43 13.46 -1.65 7.78
CA GLY A 43 13.19 -0.30 7.33
C GLY A 43 14.42 0.37 6.71
N ALA A 44 15.58 0.29 7.36
CA ALA A 44 16.84 0.84 6.85
C ALA A 44 17.26 0.20 5.52
N ILE A 45 17.10 -1.12 5.37
CA ILE A 45 17.37 -1.83 4.11
C ILE A 45 16.43 -1.36 3.01
N ILE A 46 15.14 -1.19 3.33
CA ILE A 46 14.15 -0.67 2.38
C ILE A 46 14.50 0.75 1.94
N LEU A 47 14.91 1.62 2.86
CA LEU A 47 15.34 3.00 2.52
C LEU A 47 16.57 3.00 1.61
N LEU A 48 17.56 2.17 1.91
CA LEU A 48 18.76 2.04 1.08
C LEU A 48 18.39 1.54 -0.33
N ALA A 49 17.52 0.54 -0.42
CA ALA A 49 17.01 0.05 -1.71
C ALA A 49 16.23 1.13 -2.47
N ILE A 50 15.39 1.91 -1.77
CA ILE A 50 14.63 3.03 -2.36
C ILE A 50 15.58 4.08 -2.94
N VAL A 51 16.58 4.53 -2.18
CA VAL A 51 17.55 5.54 -2.65
C VAL A 51 18.36 5.01 -3.83
N TYR A 52 18.84 3.78 -3.73
CA TYR A 52 19.57 3.12 -4.81
C TYR A 52 18.74 3.02 -6.09
N LEU A 53 17.50 2.53 -6.00
CA LEU A 53 16.59 2.42 -7.15
C LEU A 53 16.22 3.78 -7.72
N THR A 54 16.16 4.82 -6.89
CA THR A 54 15.89 6.20 -7.34
C THR A 54 17.06 6.72 -8.16
N HIS A 55 18.30 6.62 -7.65
CA HIS A 55 19.49 7.00 -8.42
C HIS A 55 19.66 6.18 -9.69
N PHE A 56 19.45 4.87 -9.61
CA PHE A 56 19.49 4.00 -10.78
C PHE A 56 18.43 4.39 -11.82
N GLY A 57 17.20 4.65 -11.38
CA GLY A 57 16.11 5.08 -12.25
C GLY A 57 16.37 6.43 -12.90
N LEU A 58 16.88 7.41 -12.15
CA LEU A 58 17.28 8.72 -12.68
C LEU A 58 18.45 8.61 -13.65
N ALA A 59 19.44 7.76 -13.37
CA ALA A 59 20.56 7.51 -14.25
C ALA A 59 20.11 6.86 -15.58
N MET A 60 19.25 5.84 -15.50
CA MET A 60 18.66 5.19 -16.67
C MET A 60 17.76 6.14 -17.47
N ALA A 61 17.05 7.06 -16.81
CA ALA A 61 16.23 8.07 -17.47
C ALA A 61 17.05 9.10 -18.28
N ARG A 62 18.36 9.18 -18.02
CA ARG A 62 19.34 9.97 -18.78
C ARG A 62 20.07 9.16 -19.85
N ASP A 63 19.54 7.98 -20.20
CA ASP A 63 20.12 7.08 -21.20
C ASP A 63 21.57 6.64 -20.88
N LEU A 64 21.96 6.66 -19.60
CA LEU A 64 23.20 6.02 -19.16
C LEU A 64 23.08 4.51 -19.35
N GLY A 65 24.13 3.89 -19.90
CA GLY A 65 24.18 2.43 -20.02
C GLY A 65 23.99 1.75 -18.66
N ALA A 66 23.29 0.61 -18.63
CA ALA A 66 22.87 -0.04 -17.39
C ALA A 66 24.02 -0.32 -16.40
N GLN A 67 25.23 -0.61 -16.90
CA GLN A 67 26.43 -0.78 -16.07
C GLN A 67 26.86 0.53 -15.40
N ALA A 68 26.96 1.62 -16.16
CA ALA A 68 27.31 2.93 -15.62
C ALA A 68 26.25 3.45 -14.63
N ALA A 69 24.97 3.22 -14.93
CA ALA A 69 23.86 3.57 -14.03
C ALA A 69 23.94 2.80 -12.70
N PHE A 70 24.33 1.52 -12.72
CA PHE A 70 24.50 0.71 -11.52
C PHE A 70 25.62 1.25 -10.62
N GLU A 71 26.80 1.52 -11.20
CA GLU A 71 27.96 2.03 -10.46
C GLU A 71 27.72 3.44 -9.88
N LEU A 72 27.10 4.30 -10.69
CA LEU A 72 26.72 5.65 -10.25
C LEU A 72 25.69 5.57 -9.11
N ALA A 73 24.67 4.72 -9.23
CA ALA A 73 23.67 4.55 -8.18
C ALA A 73 24.28 4.05 -6.87
N ALA A 74 25.20 3.08 -6.93
CA ALA A 74 25.86 2.53 -5.75
C ALA A 74 26.69 3.60 -5.01
N SER A 75 27.49 4.39 -5.73
CA SER A 75 28.31 5.45 -5.14
C SER A 75 27.47 6.60 -4.58
N ARG A 76 26.48 7.09 -5.34
CA ARG A 76 25.60 8.20 -4.94
C ARG A 76 24.67 7.85 -3.78
N THR A 77 24.30 6.58 -3.62
CA THR A 77 23.44 6.14 -2.51
C THR A 77 24.12 6.37 -1.16
N LEU A 78 25.41 6.02 -1.06
CA LEU A 78 26.15 6.20 0.18
C LEU A 78 26.34 7.68 0.53
N GLU A 79 26.71 8.48 -0.47
CA GLU A 79 26.83 9.95 -0.35
C GLU A 79 25.50 10.58 0.11
N SER A 80 24.39 10.20 -0.52
CA SER A 80 23.06 10.75 -0.18
C SER A 80 22.63 10.42 1.25
N ILE A 81 22.91 9.21 1.73
CA ILE A 81 22.61 8.81 3.12
C ILE A 81 23.43 9.65 4.09
N ILE A 82 24.72 9.85 3.82
CA ILE A 82 25.60 10.68 4.65
C ILE A 82 25.08 12.12 4.67
N ASN A 83 24.78 12.71 3.50
CA ASN A 83 24.32 14.09 3.38
C ASN A 83 22.99 14.33 4.13
N VAL A 84 22.08 13.36 4.09
CA VAL A 84 20.82 13.44 4.85
C VAL A 84 21.08 13.34 6.36
N LEU A 85 22.01 12.51 6.79
CA LEU A 85 22.39 12.37 8.21
C LEU A 85 23.15 13.61 8.74
N THR A 86 23.94 14.27 7.91
CA THR A 86 24.64 15.52 8.26
C THR A 86 23.76 16.76 8.15
N GLY A 87 22.57 16.64 7.54
CA GLY A 87 21.62 17.74 7.34
C GLY A 87 21.93 18.61 6.12
N GLU A 88 22.86 18.19 5.27
CA GLU A 88 23.24 18.87 4.03
C GLU A 88 22.31 18.48 2.88
N LEU A 89 21.12 19.08 2.86
CA LEU A 89 20.08 18.79 1.86
C LEU A 89 20.26 19.55 0.52
N GLY A 90 21.31 20.37 0.40
CA GLY A 90 21.61 21.13 -0.81
C GLY A 90 20.58 22.21 -1.18
N LEU A 91 20.74 22.74 -2.38
CA LEU A 91 19.86 23.75 -3.00
C LEU A 91 18.97 23.08 -4.05
N SER A 92 17.77 23.61 -4.24
CA SER A 92 16.84 23.16 -5.27
C SER A 92 16.11 24.35 -5.90
N THR A 93 16.03 24.35 -7.23
CA THR A 93 15.23 25.30 -8.01
C THR A 93 13.78 24.84 -8.09
N ALA A 94 13.54 23.52 -8.14
CA ALA A 94 12.21 22.92 -8.18
C ALA A 94 11.41 23.14 -6.88
N ALA A 95 12.10 23.28 -5.74
CA ALA A 95 11.48 23.63 -4.47
C ALA A 95 10.90 25.06 -4.44
N SER A 96 11.36 25.95 -5.32
CA SER A 96 10.96 27.35 -5.34
C SER A 96 9.75 27.62 -6.22
N SER A 97 8.91 28.57 -5.82
CA SER A 97 7.84 29.14 -6.67
C SER A 97 8.38 30.19 -7.65
N THR A 98 9.55 30.78 -7.39
CA THR A 98 10.15 31.85 -8.19
C THR A 98 11.32 31.38 -9.07
N LEU A 99 11.53 30.06 -9.18
CA LEU A 99 12.67 29.42 -9.87
C LEU A 99 14.06 29.76 -9.29
N ASN A 100 14.13 30.60 -8.26
CA ASN A 100 15.37 30.85 -7.54
C ASN A 100 15.78 29.60 -6.73
N PRO A 101 17.06 29.22 -6.70
CA PRO A 101 17.53 28.14 -5.85
C PRO A 101 17.24 28.47 -4.38
N ILE A 102 16.51 27.59 -3.70
CA ILE A 102 16.28 27.71 -2.25
C ILE A 102 16.87 26.50 -1.52
N PRO A 103 17.32 26.67 -0.26
CA PRO A 103 17.76 25.56 0.57
C PRO A 103 16.60 24.60 0.84
N VAL A 104 16.78 23.32 0.50
CA VAL A 104 15.74 22.30 0.70
C VAL A 104 15.35 22.20 2.17
N ARG A 105 16.32 22.36 3.08
CA ARG A 105 16.10 22.35 4.55
C ARG A 105 15.06 23.38 5.02
N GLU A 106 14.93 24.51 4.34
CA GLU A 106 14.03 25.61 4.73
C GLU A 106 12.61 25.36 4.23
N ALA A 107 12.49 24.81 3.01
CA ALA A 107 11.20 24.48 2.42
C ALA A 107 10.61 23.16 2.98
N PHE A 108 11.47 22.24 3.41
CA PHE A 108 11.11 20.87 3.80
C PHE A 108 10.06 20.78 4.93
N PRO A 109 10.17 21.51 6.06
CA PRO A 109 9.16 21.45 7.13
C PRO A 109 7.76 21.87 6.65
N ALA A 110 7.70 22.85 5.76
CA ALA A 110 6.44 23.30 5.17
C ALA A 110 5.85 22.19 4.28
N MET A 111 6.65 21.58 3.40
CA MET A 111 6.20 20.45 2.57
C MET A 111 5.66 19.30 3.41
N LEU A 112 6.39 18.94 4.47
CA LEU A 112 6.06 17.86 5.40
C LEU A 112 4.70 18.13 6.08
N SER A 113 4.55 19.30 6.71
CA SER A 113 3.32 19.67 7.43
C SER A 113 2.08 19.68 6.53
N ARG A 114 2.22 20.14 5.28
CA ARG A 114 1.12 20.19 4.30
C ARG A 114 0.67 18.79 3.88
N SER A 115 1.60 17.87 3.61
CA SER A 115 1.29 16.48 3.27
C SER A 115 0.65 15.74 4.45
N PHE A 116 1.22 15.88 5.64
CA PHE A 116 0.69 15.26 6.85
C PHE A 116 -0.68 15.78 7.24
N GLY A 117 -0.89 17.09 7.16
CA GLY A 117 -2.19 17.68 7.48
C GLY A 117 -3.25 17.26 6.48
N LEU A 118 -2.94 17.23 5.17
CA LEU A 118 -3.86 16.71 4.16
C LEU A 118 -4.23 15.24 4.44
N LEU A 119 -3.23 14.38 4.68
CA LEU A 119 -3.44 12.97 4.98
C LEU A 119 -4.27 12.76 6.26
N GLY A 120 -3.90 13.47 7.33
CA GLY A 120 -4.55 13.38 8.63
C GLY A 120 -5.99 13.85 8.59
N LEU A 121 -6.27 15.00 7.96
CA LEU A 121 -7.62 15.53 7.79
C LEU A 121 -8.47 14.62 6.90
N SER A 122 -7.89 14.04 5.85
CA SER A 122 -8.58 13.07 5.00
C SER A 122 -8.97 11.80 5.75
N LEU A 123 -8.07 11.26 6.58
CA LEU A 123 -8.40 10.10 7.40
C LEU A 123 -9.39 10.43 8.51
N LEU A 124 -9.29 11.60 9.12
CA LEU A 124 -10.27 12.06 10.10
C LEU A 124 -11.65 12.17 9.45
N ALA A 125 -11.77 12.86 8.33
CA ALA A 125 -13.01 12.94 7.55
C ALA A 125 -13.51 11.53 7.18
N ALA A 126 -12.61 10.64 6.77
CA ALA A 126 -12.97 9.28 6.41
C ALA A 126 -13.52 8.44 7.56
N THR A 127 -12.87 8.51 8.71
CA THR A 127 -13.31 7.80 9.92
C THR A 127 -14.64 8.33 10.43
N LEU A 128 -14.83 9.65 10.42
CA LEU A 128 -16.07 10.28 10.86
C LEU A 128 -17.21 9.99 9.89
N ILE A 129 -17.06 10.33 8.60
CA ILE A 129 -18.11 10.16 7.59
C ILE A 129 -18.39 8.68 7.38
N GLY A 130 -17.34 7.86 7.18
CA GLY A 130 -17.49 6.42 6.99
C GLY A 130 -18.10 5.74 8.20
N GLY A 131 -17.62 6.07 9.41
CA GLY A 131 -18.16 5.52 10.65
C GLY A 131 -19.63 5.88 10.86
N LEU A 132 -20.01 7.15 10.66
CA LEU A 132 -21.39 7.60 10.80
C LEU A 132 -22.32 6.93 9.78
N LEU A 133 -21.93 6.86 8.51
CA LEU A 133 -22.70 6.19 7.46
C LEU A 133 -22.88 4.69 7.76
N GLY A 134 -21.80 4.03 8.19
CA GLY A 134 -21.84 2.61 8.55
C GLY A 134 -22.72 2.33 9.76
N ILE A 135 -22.66 3.16 10.81
CA ILE A 135 -23.53 3.05 11.99
C ILE A 135 -24.99 3.27 11.60
N ALA A 136 -25.28 4.31 10.82
CA ALA A 136 -26.63 4.66 10.39
C ALA A 136 -27.28 3.53 9.60
N ALA A 137 -26.56 2.96 8.64
CA ALA A 137 -27.06 1.83 7.85
C ALA A 137 -27.09 0.51 8.63
N GLY A 138 -26.13 0.27 9.54
CA GLY A 138 -26.09 -0.95 10.36
C GLY A 138 -27.26 -1.01 11.33
N ARG A 139 -27.74 0.15 11.78
CA ARG A 139 -28.97 0.28 12.57
C ARG A 139 -30.24 0.13 11.72
N ALA A 140 -30.19 0.50 10.44
CA ALA A 140 -31.36 0.49 9.58
C ALA A 140 -31.76 -0.94 9.22
N ARG A 141 -32.98 -1.35 9.59
CA ARG A 141 -33.56 -2.65 9.19
C ARG A 141 -33.97 -2.73 7.71
N ARG A 142 -33.71 -1.69 6.90
CA ARG A 142 -34.16 -1.60 5.50
C ARG A 142 -33.08 -2.11 4.55
N ALA A 143 -33.46 -3.01 3.64
CA ALA A 143 -32.57 -3.59 2.64
C ALA A 143 -31.87 -2.53 1.74
N GLY A 144 -32.54 -1.39 1.48
CA GLY A 144 -32.00 -0.33 0.62
C GLY A 144 -30.70 0.32 1.14
N TRP A 145 -30.56 0.52 2.46
CA TRP A 145 -29.33 1.09 3.02
C TRP A 145 -28.15 0.13 2.89
N SER A 146 -28.40 -1.17 3.03
CA SER A 146 -27.40 -2.22 2.79
C SER A 146 -26.91 -2.19 1.34
N LEU A 147 -27.84 -2.13 0.38
CA LEU A 147 -27.48 -2.09 -1.04
C LEU A 147 -26.71 -0.80 -1.38
N LEU A 148 -27.17 0.35 -0.89
CA LEU A 148 -26.52 1.64 -1.13
C LEU A 148 -25.07 1.65 -0.61
N ILE A 149 -24.84 1.18 0.62
CA ILE A 149 -23.47 1.09 1.17
C ILE A 149 -22.62 0.15 0.34
N LEU A 150 -23.14 -1.03 -0.05
CA LEU A 150 -22.39 -1.98 -0.85
C LEU A 150 -21.98 -1.38 -2.19
N LEU A 151 -22.91 -0.75 -2.91
CA LEU A 151 -22.65 -0.09 -4.19
C LEU A 151 -21.65 1.06 -4.07
N LEU A 152 -21.85 1.96 -3.09
CA LEU A 152 -20.90 3.05 -2.82
C LEU A 152 -19.52 2.54 -2.44
N SER A 153 -19.46 1.43 -1.68
CA SER A 153 -18.19 0.83 -1.29
C SER A 153 -17.45 0.22 -2.47
N ILE A 154 -18.16 -0.48 -3.34
CA ILE A 154 -17.59 -1.04 -4.56
C ILE A 154 -17.08 0.07 -5.47
N ALA A 155 -17.87 1.12 -5.67
CA ALA A 155 -17.48 2.27 -6.47
C ALA A 155 -16.24 2.97 -5.88
N GLY A 156 -16.28 3.31 -4.58
CA GLY A 156 -15.19 4.04 -3.91
C GLY A 156 -13.88 3.24 -3.81
N ILE A 157 -13.95 1.91 -3.66
CA ILE A 157 -12.74 1.07 -3.61
C ILE A 157 -12.16 0.84 -5.01
N SER A 158 -13.02 0.66 -6.02
CA SER A 158 -12.61 0.36 -7.39
C SER A 158 -12.14 1.57 -8.20
N THR A 159 -12.46 2.79 -7.74
CA THR A 159 -12.10 4.03 -8.44
C THR A 159 -10.64 4.41 -8.10
N PRO A 160 -9.74 4.52 -9.09
CA PRO A 160 -8.40 5.05 -8.87
C PRO A 160 -8.44 6.51 -8.39
N SER A 161 -7.52 6.90 -7.50
CA SER A 161 -7.50 8.25 -6.90
C SER A 161 -7.33 9.36 -7.94
N PHE A 162 -6.46 9.17 -8.93
CA PHE A 162 -6.26 10.14 -10.02
C PHE A 162 -7.54 10.33 -10.85
N PHE A 163 -8.28 9.25 -11.08
CA PHE A 163 -9.51 9.29 -11.84
C PHE A 163 -10.63 9.98 -11.05
N ALA A 164 -10.71 9.71 -9.75
CA ALA A 164 -11.58 10.44 -8.84
C ALA A 164 -11.24 11.93 -8.80
N ALA A 165 -9.94 12.29 -8.75
CA ALA A 165 -9.49 13.68 -8.85
C ALA A 165 -9.95 14.35 -10.13
N PHE A 166 -9.73 13.70 -11.28
CA PHE A 166 -10.16 14.20 -12.58
C PHE A 166 -11.68 14.42 -12.66
N ILE A 167 -12.49 13.45 -12.22
CA ILE A 167 -13.96 13.58 -12.19
C ILE A 167 -14.37 14.76 -11.31
N LEU A 168 -13.79 14.87 -10.12
CA LEU A 168 -14.16 15.90 -9.16
C LEU A 168 -13.80 17.30 -9.67
N GLN A 169 -12.60 17.46 -10.24
CA GLN A 169 -12.19 18.71 -10.90
C GLN A 169 -13.15 19.06 -12.05
N ARG A 170 -13.45 18.09 -12.92
CA ARG A 170 -14.32 18.35 -14.07
C ARG A 170 -15.74 18.73 -13.64
N LEU A 171 -16.26 18.10 -12.60
CA LEU A 171 -17.55 18.42 -11.99
C LEU A 171 -17.56 19.84 -11.44
N VAL A 172 -16.57 20.24 -10.64
CA VAL A 172 -16.49 21.59 -10.07
C VAL A 172 -16.37 22.67 -11.15
N ILE A 173 -15.56 22.44 -12.18
CA ILE A 173 -15.44 23.34 -13.32
C ILE A 173 -16.79 23.49 -14.03
N ARG A 174 -17.48 22.37 -14.30
CA ARG A 174 -18.77 22.39 -15.01
C ARG A 174 -19.88 23.02 -14.16
N SER A 175 -19.90 22.78 -12.86
CA SER A 175 -20.82 23.43 -11.93
C SER A 175 -20.58 24.94 -11.88
N THR A 176 -19.32 25.38 -11.81
CA THR A 176 -18.95 26.80 -11.84
C THR A 176 -19.40 27.47 -13.14
N GLN A 177 -19.22 26.81 -14.29
CA GLN A 177 -19.70 27.30 -15.59
C GLN A 177 -21.23 27.43 -15.65
N THR A 178 -21.96 26.53 -14.99
CA THR A 178 -23.44 26.55 -14.99
C THR A 178 -24.01 27.60 -14.02
N LEU A 179 -23.39 27.77 -12.84
CA LEU A 179 -23.89 28.63 -11.77
C LEU A 179 -23.40 30.09 -11.87
N GLY A 180 -22.34 30.35 -12.65
CA GLY A 180 -21.79 31.70 -12.85
C GLY A 180 -20.92 32.24 -11.72
N TYR A 181 -20.73 31.48 -10.63
CA TYR A 181 -19.79 31.80 -9.54
C TYR A 181 -18.94 30.58 -9.16
N ARG A 182 -17.73 30.83 -8.64
CA ARG A 182 -16.77 29.79 -8.24
C ARG A 182 -17.23 29.14 -6.93
N LEU A 183 -17.59 27.86 -7.00
CA LEU A 183 -18.00 27.06 -5.83
C LEU A 183 -16.82 26.65 -4.95
N LEU A 184 -15.80 26.08 -5.58
CA LEU A 184 -14.62 25.55 -4.91
C LEU A 184 -13.39 25.79 -5.79
N PRO A 185 -12.23 26.04 -5.19
CA PRO A 185 -10.97 26.08 -5.92
C PRO A 185 -10.59 24.70 -6.45
N VAL A 186 -10.27 24.65 -7.76
CA VAL A 186 -9.94 23.40 -8.46
C VAL A 186 -8.48 22.97 -8.25
N GLY A 187 -7.63 23.90 -7.82
CA GLY A 187 -6.26 23.65 -7.44
C GLY A 187 -5.62 24.84 -6.73
N GLY A 188 -4.42 24.63 -6.19
CA GLY A 188 -3.68 25.55 -5.34
C GLY A 188 -3.50 25.01 -3.92
N PHE A 189 -2.91 25.84 -3.07
CA PHE A 189 -2.70 25.53 -1.66
C PHE A 189 -3.40 26.55 -0.76
N GLY A 190 -4.10 26.05 0.26
CA GLY A 190 -4.76 26.84 1.29
C GLY A 190 -5.39 25.94 2.35
N TRP A 191 -5.34 26.34 3.62
CA TRP A 191 -6.03 25.66 4.72
C TRP A 191 -7.51 26.08 4.83
N ASP A 192 -8.16 26.24 3.68
CA ASP A 192 -9.50 26.78 3.51
C ASP A 192 -10.28 25.88 2.53
N GLU A 193 -11.01 26.46 1.59
CA GLU A 193 -11.70 25.73 0.53
C GLU A 193 -10.77 24.90 -0.37
N HIS A 194 -9.48 25.26 -0.46
CA HIS A 194 -8.47 24.52 -1.25
C HIS A 194 -8.20 23.11 -0.72
N LEU A 195 -8.49 22.87 0.56
CA LEU A 195 -8.35 21.55 1.18
C LEU A 195 -9.46 20.58 0.75
N VAL A 196 -10.65 21.09 0.43
CA VAL A 196 -11.88 20.28 0.31
C VAL A 196 -11.75 19.20 -0.75
N LEU A 197 -11.35 19.55 -1.98
CA LEU A 197 -11.25 18.61 -3.08
C LEU A 197 -10.14 17.55 -2.88
N PRO A 198 -8.88 17.91 -2.59
CA PRO A 198 -7.84 16.90 -2.38
C PRO A 198 -8.17 16.00 -1.18
N MET A 199 -8.77 16.55 -0.11
CA MET A 199 -9.21 15.78 1.05
C MET A 199 -10.30 14.77 0.67
N LEU A 200 -11.32 15.18 -0.10
CA LEU A 200 -12.41 14.29 -0.52
C LEU A 200 -11.89 13.14 -1.38
N VAL A 201 -10.97 13.42 -2.32
CA VAL A 201 -10.38 12.38 -3.17
C VAL A 201 -9.56 11.40 -2.34
N LEU A 202 -8.71 11.90 -1.44
CA LEU A 202 -7.86 11.07 -0.60
C LEU A 202 -8.67 10.28 0.44
N ALA A 203 -9.82 10.82 0.88
CA ALA A 203 -10.74 10.20 1.81
C ALA A 203 -11.77 9.26 1.15
N ALA A 204 -12.04 9.35 -0.15
CA ALA A 204 -13.12 8.61 -0.81
C ALA A 204 -13.04 7.08 -0.60
N ARG A 205 -11.87 6.49 -0.87
CA ARG A 205 -11.62 5.06 -0.66
C ARG A 205 -11.67 4.69 0.84
N PRO A 206 -10.97 5.41 1.74
CA PRO A 206 -11.12 5.20 3.18
C PRO A 206 -12.57 5.30 3.70
N ILE A 207 -13.37 6.28 3.25
CA ILE A 207 -14.79 6.42 3.61
C ILE A 207 -15.56 5.16 3.23
N ALA A 208 -15.40 4.71 1.99
CA ALA A 208 -16.03 3.50 1.47
C ALA A 208 -15.67 2.26 2.30
N GLN A 209 -14.38 2.07 2.61
CA GLN A 209 -13.91 0.93 3.40
C GLN A 209 -14.42 0.97 4.84
N VAL A 210 -14.27 2.12 5.52
CA VAL A 210 -14.72 2.29 6.90
C VAL A 210 -16.23 2.16 7.01
N ALA A 211 -17.00 2.74 6.09
CA ALA A 211 -18.46 2.61 6.07
C ALA A 211 -18.90 1.16 5.92
N ARG A 212 -18.31 0.44 4.96
CA ARG A 212 -18.62 -0.98 4.74
C ARG A 212 -18.33 -1.82 5.96
N VAL A 213 -17.13 -1.69 6.53
CA VAL A 213 -16.72 -2.52 7.67
C VAL A 213 -17.54 -2.18 8.90
N THR A 214 -17.77 -0.89 9.16
CA THR A 214 -18.63 -0.44 10.25
C THR A 214 -20.04 -0.99 10.09
N PHE A 215 -20.63 -0.92 8.90
CA PHE A 215 -21.94 -1.48 8.59
C PHE A 215 -22.02 -2.98 8.91
N MET A 216 -21.07 -3.76 8.40
CA MET A 216 -21.04 -5.22 8.60
C MET A 216 -20.85 -5.57 10.08
N SER A 217 -19.89 -4.95 10.75
CA SER A 217 -19.61 -5.22 12.17
C SER A 217 -20.76 -4.81 13.07
N VAL A 218 -21.37 -3.64 12.85
CA VAL A 218 -22.53 -3.19 13.63
C VAL A 218 -23.68 -4.19 13.46
N ARG A 219 -23.99 -4.59 12.22
CA ARG A 219 -25.08 -5.53 11.94
C ARG A 219 -24.86 -6.89 12.59
N GLU A 220 -23.66 -7.47 12.45
CA GLU A 220 -23.28 -8.74 13.07
C GLU A 220 -23.36 -8.69 14.60
N ILE A 221 -22.91 -7.58 15.20
CA ILE A 221 -22.94 -7.41 16.66
C ILE A 221 -24.38 -7.24 17.19
N TYR A 222 -25.25 -6.58 16.43
CA TYR A 222 -26.66 -6.43 16.80
C TYR A 222 -27.40 -7.76 16.95
N GLU A 223 -26.96 -8.79 16.24
CA GLU A 223 -27.54 -10.14 16.26
C GLU A 223 -27.01 -11.00 17.43
N GLN A 224 -26.06 -10.49 18.22
CA GLN A 224 -25.44 -11.25 19.32
C GLN A 224 -26.30 -11.30 20.58
N ASP A 225 -26.23 -12.42 21.30
CA ASP A 225 -27.02 -12.68 22.51
C ASP A 225 -26.76 -11.69 23.65
N TYR A 226 -25.52 -11.19 23.79
CA TYR A 226 -25.20 -10.19 24.81
C TYR A 226 -25.88 -8.84 24.53
N VAL A 227 -26.12 -8.50 23.25
CA VAL A 227 -26.87 -7.30 22.87
C VAL A 227 -28.35 -7.51 23.16
N ARG A 228 -28.91 -8.69 22.83
CA ARG A 228 -30.29 -9.06 23.20
C ARG A 228 -30.52 -9.00 24.71
N THR A 229 -29.55 -9.46 25.49
CA THR A 229 -29.57 -9.39 26.96
C THR A 229 -29.48 -7.95 27.47
N ALA A 230 -28.73 -7.07 26.80
CA ALA A 230 -28.69 -5.66 27.14
C ALA A 230 -30.06 -4.98 26.92
N TRP A 231 -30.77 -5.36 25.86
CA TRP A 231 -32.14 -4.90 25.60
C TRP A 231 -33.14 -5.43 26.63
N SER A 232 -33.06 -6.71 27.02
CA SER A 232 -33.96 -7.28 28.03
C SER A 232 -33.79 -6.65 29.42
N LYS A 233 -32.61 -6.11 29.72
CA LYS A 233 -32.35 -5.29 30.90
C LYS A 233 -32.91 -3.87 30.84
N GLY A 234 -33.57 -3.47 29.75
CA GLY A 234 -34.17 -2.15 29.59
C GLY A 234 -33.17 -1.02 29.28
N LEU A 235 -31.95 -1.35 28.84
CA LEU A 235 -30.95 -0.34 28.52
C LEU A 235 -31.35 0.51 27.31
N GLY A 236 -31.14 1.83 27.39
CA GLY A 236 -31.49 2.76 26.32
C GLY A 236 -30.69 2.54 25.02
N PRO A 237 -31.26 2.85 23.83
CA PRO A 237 -30.62 2.58 22.53
C PRO A 237 -29.22 3.17 22.35
N ARG A 238 -28.99 4.37 22.92
CA ARG A 238 -27.67 5.04 22.87
C ARG A 238 -26.63 4.28 23.71
N TRP A 239 -27.04 3.76 24.86
CA TRP A 239 -26.15 3.04 25.77
C TRP A 239 -25.77 1.67 25.20
N VAL A 240 -26.75 0.95 24.62
CA VAL A 240 -26.50 -0.30 23.89
C VAL A 240 -25.52 -0.06 22.73
N MET A 241 -25.75 0.98 21.92
CA MET A 241 -24.87 1.32 20.81
C MET A 241 -23.44 1.60 21.28
N TRP A 242 -23.22 2.54 22.19
CA TRP A 242 -21.86 2.96 22.55
C TRP A 242 -21.11 1.91 23.38
N LYS A 243 -21.78 1.24 24.33
CA LYS A 243 -21.11 0.39 25.32
C LYS A 243 -21.03 -1.08 24.92
N HIS A 244 -22.00 -1.58 24.14
CA HIS A 244 -22.06 -2.99 23.73
C HIS A 244 -21.73 -3.17 22.25
N VAL A 245 -22.22 -2.31 21.35
CA VAL A 245 -22.00 -2.47 19.91
C VAL A 245 -20.66 -1.88 19.49
N MET A 246 -20.48 -0.56 19.65
CA MET A 246 -19.29 0.16 19.17
C MET A 246 -18.00 -0.29 19.82
N ARG A 247 -18.03 -0.68 21.10
CA ARG A 247 -16.84 -1.21 21.80
C ARG A 247 -16.29 -2.47 21.13
N ASN A 248 -17.17 -3.31 20.60
CA ASN A 248 -16.77 -4.53 19.88
C ASN A 248 -16.51 -4.25 18.39
N ALA A 249 -17.26 -3.32 17.78
CA ALA A 249 -17.05 -2.92 16.38
C ALA A 249 -15.77 -2.10 16.17
N ALA A 250 -15.23 -1.46 17.22
CA ALA A 250 -14.05 -0.61 17.12
C ALA A 250 -12.81 -1.37 16.62
N ILE A 251 -12.66 -2.65 16.96
CA ILE A 251 -11.50 -3.46 16.58
C ILE A 251 -11.37 -3.57 15.04
N PRO A 252 -12.37 -4.09 14.30
CA PRO A 252 -12.30 -4.16 12.84
C PRO A 252 -12.29 -2.77 12.17
N ILE A 253 -12.94 -1.77 12.79
CA ILE A 253 -12.94 -0.39 12.26
C ILE A 253 -11.53 0.20 12.30
N VAL A 254 -10.85 0.19 13.44
CA VAL A 254 -9.49 0.76 13.56
C VAL A 254 -8.49 -0.03 12.70
N THR A 255 -8.67 -1.34 12.60
CA THR A 255 -7.88 -2.18 11.68
C THR A 255 -8.00 -1.69 10.24
N THR A 256 -9.23 -1.43 9.80
CA THR A 256 -9.55 -0.91 8.46
C THR A 256 -8.98 0.48 8.23
N VAL A 257 -9.08 1.38 9.21
CA VAL A 257 -8.50 2.74 9.12
C VAL A 257 -7.00 2.68 8.88
N GLY A 258 -6.28 1.80 9.59
CA GLY A 258 -4.84 1.63 9.38
C GLY A 258 -4.50 1.01 8.02
N LEU A 259 -5.34 0.14 7.46
CA LEU A 259 -5.17 -0.34 6.09
C LEU A 259 -5.41 0.79 5.08
N SER A 260 -6.46 1.60 5.28
CA SER A 260 -6.79 2.74 4.44
C SER A 260 -5.69 3.81 4.45
N LEU A 261 -5.06 4.07 5.60
CA LEU A 261 -3.92 4.99 5.73
C LEU A 261 -2.77 4.61 4.80
N ARG A 262 -2.44 3.33 4.66
CA ARG A 262 -1.39 2.85 3.74
C ARG A 262 -1.72 3.16 2.28
N PHE A 263 -2.98 2.94 1.89
CA PHE A 263 -3.45 3.26 0.54
C PHE A 263 -3.43 4.78 0.29
N SER A 264 -3.93 5.58 1.23
CA SER A 264 -3.92 7.04 1.12
C SER A 264 -2.49 7.58 0.99
N LEU A 265 -1.55 7.11 1.82
CA LEU A 265 -0.13 7.45 1.70
C LEU A 265 0.45 7.15 0.32
N SER A 266 0.14 5.98 -0.25
CA SER A 266 0.63 5.59 -1.57
C SER A 266 0.06 6.47 -2.69
N SER A 267 -1.18 6.93 -2.57
CA SER A 267 -1.82 7.80 -3.56
C SER A 267 -1.53 9.30 -3.35
N LEU A 268 -0.94 9.68 -2.22
CA LEU A 268 -0.77 11.06 -1.78
C LEU A 268 -0.05 11.92 -2.84
N PRO A 269 1.10 11.51 -3.43
CA PRO A 269 1.80 12.35 -4.40
C PRO A 269 0.99 12.69 -5.65
N VAL A 270 0.18 11.72 -6.10
CA VAL A 270 -0.67 11.91 -7.27
C VAL A 270 -1.80 12.89 -6.96
N VAL A 271 -2.44 12.76 -5.79
CA VAL A 271 -3.50 13.69 -5.37
C VAL A 271 -2.94 15.11 -5.22
N GLU A 272 -1.77 15.26 -4.59
CA GLU A 272 -1.12 16.56 -4.44
C GLU A 272 -0.79 17.20 -5.78
N ALA A 273 -0.27 16.43 -6.74
CA ALA A 273 0.03 16.90 -8.09
C ALA A 273 -1.22 17.38 -8.85
N PHE A 274 -2.31 16.61 -8.81
CA PHE A 274 -3.56 16.96 -9.50
C PHE A 274 -4.16 18.27 -8.99
N PHE A 275 -4.13 18.49 -7.68
CA PHE A 275 -4.71 19.68 -7.07
C PHE A 275 -3.69 20.82 -6.87
N GLY A 276 -2.43 20.67 -7.25
CA GLY A 276 -1.40 21.68 -6.98
C GLY A 276 -1.20 21.95 -5.49
N TRP A 277 -1.44 20.94 -4.65
CA TRP A 277 -1.23 21.03 -3.21
C TRP A 277 0.27 20.94 -2.93
N SER A 278 0.88 22.01 -2.42
CA SER A 278 2.33 22.17 -2.29
C SER A 278 2.97 21.34 -1.14
N GLY A 279 2.68 20.04 -1.12
CA GLY A 279 3.24 19.02 -0.23
C GLY A 279 4.44 18.27 -0.82
N LEU A 280 4.94 17.28 -0.08
CA LEU A 280 6.10 16.45 -0.44
C LEU A 280 5.95 15.78 -1.81
N GLY A 281 4.78 15.22 -2.09
CA GLY A 281 4.54 14.47 -3.30
C GLY A 281 4.40 15.36 -4.53
N PHE A 282 3.81 16.55 -4.38
CA PHE A 282 3.84 17.57 -5.43
C PHE A 282 5.27 17.97 -5.80
N TYR A 283 6.11 18.31 -4.80
CA TYR A 283 7.49 18.70 -5.06
C TYR A 283 8.36 17.54 -5.54
N LEU A 284 8.04 16.30 -5.16
CA LEU A 284 8.69 15.11 -5.69
C LEU A 284 8.45 14.98 -7.20
N LEU A 285 7.18 15.02 -7.63
CA LEU A 285 6.84 14.94 -9.04
C LEU A 285 7.44 16.12 -9.83
N ARG A 286 7.46 17.31 -9.22
CA ARG A 286 8.10 18.48 -9.81
C ARG A 286 9.62 18.33 -9.93
N GLY A 287 10.29 17.80 -8.92
CA GLY A 287 11.73 17.52 -8.95
C GLY A 287 12.10 16.55 -10.07
N ILE A 288 11.34 15.47 -10.22
CA ILE A 288 11.50 14.51 -11.32
C ILE A 288 11.32 15.22 -12.67
N SER A 289 10.25 16.00 -12.83
CA SER A 289 9.95 16.70 -14.08
C SER A 289 10.98 17.77 -14.43
N GLN A 290 11.63 18.38 -13.44
CA GLN A 290 12.65 19.41 -13.62
C GLN A 290 14.08 18.85 -13.57
N GLN A 291 14.23 17.52 -13.53
CA GLN A 291 15.51 16.82 -13.45
C GLN A 291 16.38 17.26 -12.26
N ASP A 292 15.74 17.65 -11.16
CA ASP A 292 16.38 17.98 -9.89
C ASP A 292 16.59 16.69 -9.08
N ASP A 293 17.72 16.01 -9.34
CA ASP A 293 18.04 14.72 -8.73
C ASP A 293 18.14 14.82 -7.20
N ASN A 294 18.75 15.91 -6.72
CA ASN A 294 18.97 16.12 -5.30
C ASN A 294 17.62 16.24 -4.56
N LEU A 295 16.73 17.10 -5.04
CA LEU A 295 15.38 17.21 -4.47
C LEU A 295 14.62 15.88 -4.54
N THR A 296 14.69 15.21 -5.70
CA THR A 296 13.98 13.94 -5.93
C THR A 296 14.39 12.88 -4.91
N VAL A 297 15.70 12.64 -4.75
CA VAL A 297 16.23 11.62 -3.85
C VAL A 297 15.87 11.92 -2.40
N ILE A 298 16.01 13.18 -1.97
CA ILE A 298 15.66 13.61 -0.60
C ILE A 298 14.17 13.39 -0.32
N LEU A 299 13.30 13.77 -1.25
CA LEU A 299 11.86 13.64 -1.07
C LEU A 299 11.38 12.19 -1.14
N VAL A 300 11.95 11.36 -2.01
CA VAL A 300 11.67 9.92 -2.04
C VAL A 300 12.11 9.26 -0.73
N LEU A 301 13.31 9.56 -0.24
CA LEU A 301 13.81 9.04 1.03
C LEU A 301 12.89 9.47 2.20
N CYS A 302 12.47 10.73 2.23
CA CYS A 302 11.52 11.23 3.22
C CYS A 302 10.18 10.48 3.17
N LEU A 303 9.62 10.28 1.98
CA LEU A 303 8.35 9.58 1.79
C LEU A 303 8.47 8.10 2.20
N GLY A 304 9.62 7.47 1.90
CA GLY A 304 9.95 6.13 2.37
C GLY A 304 10.07 6.04 3.89
N ALA A 305 10.73 7.01 4.51
CA ALA A 305 10.89 7.08 5.97
C ALA A 305 9.54 7.29 6.64
N LEU A 306 8.71 8.18 6.10
CA LEU A 306 7.32 8.38 6.50
C LEU A 306 6.53 7.07 6.47
N PHE A 307 6.64 6.31 5.37
CA PHE A 307 5.96 5.02 5.23
C PHE A 307 6.39 4.02 6.31
N ILE A 308 7.69 3.96 6.64
CA ILE A 308 8.21 3.09 7.71
C ILE A 308 7.69 3.53 9.07
N VAL A 309 7.75 4.84 9.39
CA VAL A 309 7.25 5.39 10.66
C VAL A 309 5.77 5.09 10.83
N VAL A 310 4.95 5.32 9.80
CA VAL A 310 3.52 5.04 9.84
C VAL A 310 3.25 3.55 10.04
N ASN A 311 3.96 2.67 9.34
CA ASN A 311 3.80 1.23 9.54
C ASN A 311 4.20 0.80 10.95
N LEU A 312 5.27 1.36 11.50
CA LEU A 312 5.71 1.10 12.87
C LEU A 312 4.64 1.55 13.88
N MET A 313 4.07 2.75 13.68
CA MET A 313 2.97 3.25 14.51
C MET A 313 1.75 2.34 14.44
N LEU A 314 1.38 1.86 13.25
CA LEU A 314 0.25 0.94 13.07
C LEU A 314 0.49 -0.41 13.72
N ASP A 315 1.69 -0.97 13.60
CA ASP A 315 2.06 -2.24 14.24
C ASP A 315 1.96 -2.14 15.76
N VAL A 316 2.44 -1.02 16.33
CA VAL A 316 2.32 -0.73 17.76
C VAL A 316 0.84 -0.57 18.14
N LEU A 317 0.08 0.22 17.38
CA LEU A 317 -1.34 0.47 17.63
C LEU A 317 -2.16 -0.84 17.62
N TYR A 318 -1.93 -1.71 16.64
CA TYR A 318 -2.63 -2.99 16.55
C TYR A 318 -2.31 -3.92 17.72
N ARG A 319 -1.06 -3.96 18.18
CA ARG A 319 -0.68 -4.72 19.38
C ARG A 319 -1.27 -4.12 20.65
N LEU A 320 -1.41 -2.80 20.72
CA LEU A 320 -2.05 -2.15 21.86
C LEU A 320 -3.54 -2.46 21.91
N LEU A 321 -4.22 -2.46 20.76
CA LEU A 321 -5.67 -2.68 20.65
C LEU A 321 -6.07 -4.15 20.78
N ASP A 322 -5.32 -5.08 20.20
CA ASP A 322 -5.59 -6.51 20.31
C ASP A 322 -4.53 -7.22 21.17
N PRO A 323 -4.83 -7.52 22.44
CA PRO A 323 -3.91 -8.26 23.31
C PRO A 323 -3.66 -9.70 22.84
N ARG A 324 -4.48 -10.27 21.95
CA ARG A 324 -4.24 -11.61 21.38
C ARG A 324 -3.02 -11.63 20.46
N LEU A 325 -2.70 -10.51 19.82
CA LEU A 325 -1.50 -10.35 18.98
C LEU A 325 -0.21 -10.17 19.80
N ARG A 326 -0.30 -9.93 21.12
CA ARG A 326 0.87 -9.75 21.99
C ARG A 326 1.58 -11.06 22.33
N GLY A 327 0.90 -12.20 22.26
CA GLY A 327 1.45 -13.52 22.61
C GLY A 327 2.19 -14.24 21.47
N THR A 328 2.16 -13.71 20.25
CA THR A 328 2.70 -14.37 19.05
C THR A 328 4.17 -14.02 18.78
N VAL A 329 4.92 -13.64 19.83
CA VAL A 329 6.33 -13.21 19.74
C VAL A 329 7.24 -14.32 19.17
N ASP A 330 6.86 -15.60 19.34
CA ASP A 330 7.66 -16.73 18.86
C ASP A 330 7.26 -17.27 17.48
N ARG A 331 6.03 -17.02 16.99
CA ARG A 331 5.59 -17.58 15.68
C ARG A 331 5.82 -16.63 14.51
N VAL A 332 5.71 -15.31 14.69
CA VAL A 332 5.90 -14.34 13.59
C VAL A 332 7.35 -14.34 13.08
N GLY A 333 8.35 -14.56 13.95
CA GLY A 333 9.75 -14.67 13.54
C GLY A 333 10.11 -16.00 12.84
N LEU A 334 9.38 -17.07 13.13
CA LEU A 334 9.52 -18.37 12.45
C LEU A 334 8.77 -18.37 11.11
N GLU A 335 7.59 -17.78 11.04
CA GLU A 335 6.82 -17.60 9.81
C GLU A 335 7.50 -16.65 8.83
N GLU A 336 8.16 -15.56 9.24
CA GLU A 336 8.92 -14.70 8.32
C GLU A 336 10.16 -15.40 7.75
N ARG A 337 10.90 -16.16 8.58
CA ARG A 337 12.06 -16.94 8.12
C ARG A 337 11.66 -18.10 7.21
N MET A 338 10.53 -18.75 7.51
CA MET A 338 9.94 -19.75 6.63
C MET A 338 9.45 -19.08 5.36
N ALA A 339 8.65 -18.01 5.43
CA ALA A 339 8.10 -17.31 4.26
C ALA A 339 9.17 -16.77 3.32
N LEU A 340 10.30 -16.26 3.81
CA LEU A 340 11.38 -15.75 2.95
C LEU A 340 12.18 -16.89 2.30
N ARG A 341 12.44 -17.99 3.04
CA ARG A 341 13.03 -19.21 2.47
C ARG A 341 12.09 -19.94 1.52
N GLU A 342 10.81 -19.98 1.83
CA GLU A 342 9.74 -20.58 1.02
C GLU A 342 9.57 -19.78 -0.25
N TRP A 343 9.46 -18.45 -0.15
CA TRP A 343 9.41 -17.55 -1.31
C TRP A 343 10.67 -17.64 -2.17
N LEU A 344 11.87 -17.71 -1.59
CA LEU A 344 13.12 -17.93 -2.34
C LEU A 344 13.17 -19.33 -2.98
N ARG A 345 12.66 -20.37 -2.30
CA ARG A 345 12.55 -21.72 -2.87
C ARG A 345 11.51 -21.81 -3.96
N GLU A 346 10.38 -21.13 -3.82
CA GLU A 346 9.31 -21.07 -4.82
C GLU A 346 9.74 -20.27 -6.04
N LEU A 347 10.47 -19.17 -5.86
CA LEU A 347 11.12 -18.44 -6.95
C LEU A 347 12.17 -19.31 -7.64
N GLY A 348 13.04 -19.97 -6.86
CA GLY A 348 14.05 -20.88 -7.40
C GLY A 348 13.43 -22.07 -8.13
N ALA A 349 12.39 -22.69 -7.57
CA ALA A 349 11.65 -23.80 -8.16
C ALA A 349 10.79 -23.36 -9.35
N GLY A 350 10.27 -22.13 -9.34
CA GLY A 350 9.57 -21.50 -10.46
C GLY A 350 10.50 -21.16 -11.61
N LEU A 351 11.70 -20.65 -11.33
CA LEU A 351 12.77 -20.40 -12.31
C LEU A 351 13.34 -21.70 -12.88
N VAL A 352 13.65 -22.68 -12.03
CA VAL A 352 14.09 -24.02 -12.43
C VAL A 352 12.97 -24.76 -13.17
N GLY A 353 11.72 -24.55 -12.77
CA GLY A 353 10.52 -25.04 -13.43
C GLY A 353 10.36 -24.43 -14.82
N LEU A 354 10.51 -23.11 -14.97
CA LEU A 354 10.52 -22.43 -16.28
C LEU A 354 11.67 -22.91 -17.18
N LEU A 355 12.83 -23.21 -16.60
CA LEU A 355 14.00 -23.75 -17.31
C LEU A 355 13.86 -25.24 -17.69
N ARG A 356 13.26 -26.08 -16.84
CA ARG A 356 13.00 -27.51 -17.10
C ARG A 356 11.77 -27.75 -17.97
N GLU A 357 10.72 -26.96 -17.77
CA GLU A 357 9.45 -27.01 -18.50
C GLU A 357 9.46 -26.12 -19.75
N ASN A 358 10.65 -25.87 -20.31
CA ASN A 358 10.82 -25.12 -21.52
C ASN A 358 9.97 -25.76 -22.65
N PRO A 359 9.09 -25.01 -23.35
CA PRO A 359 8.25 -25.54 -24.43
C PRO A 359 9.07 -26.26 -25.53
N LEU A 360 10.34 -25.90 -25.70
CA LEU A 360 11.29 -26.55 -26.60
C LEU A 360 11.63 -27.99 -26.20
N THR A 361 11.88 -28.27 -24.92
CA THR A 361 12.24 -29.63 -24.46
C THR A 361 11.05 -30.58 -24.55
N ARG A 362 9.82 -30.09 -24.29
CA ARG A 362 8.58 -30.86 -24.49
C ARG A 362 8.30 -31.14 -25.98
N TRP A 363 8.57 -30.18 -26.85
CA TRP A 363 8.40 -30.35 -28.30
C TRP A 363 9.40 -31.38 -28.87
N LEU A 364 10.65 -31.34 -28.41
CA LEU A 364 11.68 -32.34 -28.75
C LEU A 364 11.33 -33.75 -28.22
N ARG A 365 10.82 -33.85 -26.98
CA ARG A 365 10.43 -35.14 -26.38
C ARG A 365 9.18 -35.76 -27.02
N ARG A 366 8.28 -34.92 -27.56
CA ARG A 366 7.10 -35.37 -28.33
C ARG A 366 7.44 -35.92 -29.71
N ARG A 367 8.57 -35.50 -30.32
CA ARG A 367 9.04 -36.08 -31.59
C ARG A 367 9.56 -37.51 -31.43
N ASN A 368 10.13 -37.84 -30.27
CA ASN A 368 10.80 -39.13 -30.02
C ASN A 368 10.00 -40.11 -29.16
N ALA A 369 8.75 -39.79 -28.80
CA ALA A 369 7.90 -40.70 -28.03
C ALA A 369 7.22 -41.71 -28.98
N PRO A 370 7.39 -43.04 -28.80
CA PRO A 370 6.67 -44.03 -29.59
C PRO A 370 5.16 -43.88 -29.39
N ARG A 371 4.39 -43.97 -30.49
CA ARG A 371 2.92 -43.86 -30.47
C ARG A 371 2.33 -45.03 -29.68
N SER A 372 2.02 -44.82 -28.40
CA SER A 372 1.27 -45.78 -27.58
C SER A 372 -0.22 -45.73 -27.91
N GLU A 373 -0.87 -46.90 -27.84
CA GLU A 373 -2.25 -47.17 -28.27
C GLU A 373 -3.30 -46.14 -27.82
N SER A 374 -4.34 -46.02 -28.65
CA SER A 374 -5.39 -45.02 -28.50
C SER A 374 -6.00 -45.01 -27.09
N PRO A 375 -6.28 -43.82 -26.50
CA PRO A 375 -6.90 -43.69 -25.18
C PRO A 375 -8.23 -44.45 -25.07
N PHE A 376 -8.89 -44.69 -26.20
CA PHE A 376 -10.18 -45.37 -26.30
C PHE A 376 -10.11 -46.85 -25.90
N LYS A 377 -9.04 -47.56 -26.27
CA LYS A 377 -8.83 -48.97 -25.88
C LYS A 377 -8.63 -49.13 -24.37
N ALA A 378 -7.89 -48.20 -23.76
CA ALA A 378 -7.66 -48.21 -22.31
C ALA A 378 -8.93 -47.94 -21.50
N ILE A 379 -9.85 -47.14 -22.04
CA ILE A 379 -11.15 -46.84 -21.41
C ILE A 379 -12.10 -48.04 -21.52
N LEU A 380 -12.10 -48.75 -22.65
CA LEU A 380 -12.90 -49.96 -22.84
C LEU A 380 -12.43 -51.11 -21.93
N ALA A 381 -11.12 -51.33 -21.80
CA ALA A 381 -10.56 -52.34 -20.89
C ALA A 381 -10.88 -52.05 -19.41
N ARG A 382 -11.00 -50.77 -19.04
CA ARG A 382 -11.44 -50.35 -17.69
C ARG A 382 -12.92 -50.55 -17.44
N ARG A 383 -13.74 -50.61 -18.50
CA ARG A 383 -15.20 -50.74 -18.41
C ARG A 383 -15.66 -52.19 -18.22
N GLU A 384 -14.87 -53.16 -18.70
CA GLU A 384 -15.16 -54.58 -18.49
C GLU A 384 -14.77 -55.08 -17.08
N THR A 385 -13.89 -54.37 -16.38
CA THR A 385 -13.34 -54.83 -15.09
C THR A 385 -14.02 -54.22 -13.85
N GLN A 386 -14.84 -53.18 -13.99
CA GLN A 386 -15.50 -52.53 -12.86
C GLN A 386 -17.00 -52.37 -13.10
N GLY A 387 -17.75 -53.37 -12.67
CA GLY A 387 -19.19 -53.24 -12.44
C GLY A 387 -19.46 -52.22 -11.32
N LEU A 388 -20.39 -51.30 -11.61
CA LEU A 388 -21.25 -50.60 -10.65
C LEU A 388 -20.60 -50.09 -9.34
N GLU A 389 -19.83 -48.99 -9.39
CA GLU A 389 -19.88 -47.97 -8.33
C GLU A 389 -19.67 -46.57 -8.94
N THR A 390 -20.68 -45.72 -8.80
CA THR A 390 -20.69 -44.34 -9.28
C THR A 390 -20.05 -43.42 -8.23
N HIS A 391 -18.74 -43.25 -8.29
CA HIS A 391 -18.08 -42.06 -7.77
C HIS A 391 -17.58 -41.22 -8.95
N LEU A 392 -18.35 -40.17 -9.29
CA LEU A 392 -17.89 -39.09 -10.16
C LEU A 392 -16.80 -38.28 -9.42
N GLN A 393 -15.56 -38.76 -9.46
CA GLN A 393 -14.40 -37.89 -9.28
C GLN A 393 -14.15 -37.16 -10.60
N GLU A 394 -14.42 -35.85 -10.61
CA GLU A 394 -14.06 -35.00 -11.74
C GLU A 394 -12.53 -35.03 -11.99
N PRO A 395 -12.09 -35.08 -13.27
CA PRO A 395 -10.67 -35.06 -13.58
C PRO A 395 -10.08 -33.68 -13.29
N ARG A 396 -9.26 -33.60 -12.23
CA ARG A 396 -8.26 -32.54 -12.00
C ARG A 396 -7.26 -32.51 -13.17
N SER A 397 -7.62 -31.86 -14.27
CA SER A 397 -6.64 -31.41 -15.26
C SER A 397 -7.13 -30.15 -15.97
N LYS A 398 -6.64 -29.01 -15.46
CA LYS A 398 -6.26 -27.74 -16.14
C LYS A 398 -6.44 -26.56 -15.17
N PRO A 399 -5.54 -26.32 -14.18
CA PRO A 399 -5.79 -25.31 -13.16
C PRO A 399 -5.00 -24.00 -13.30
N LEU A 400 -4.22 -23.78 -14.38
CA LEU A 400 -3.41 -22.54 -14.48
C LEU A 400 -3.93 -21.56 -15.53
N LEU A 401 -3.99 -21.98 -16.81
CA LEU A 401 -4.42 -21.10 -17.90
C LEU A 401 -5.85 -20.59 -17.72
N ARG A 402 -6.77 -21.43 -17.23
CA ARG A 402 -8.16 -21.01 -16.99
C ARG A 402 -8.27 -20.07 -15.78
N SER A 403 -7.50 -20.29 -14.73
CA SER A 403 -7.47 -19.43 -13.54
C SER A 403 -6.82 -18.07 -13.80
N ILE A 404 -5.80 -18.05 -14.67
CA ILE A 404 -5.15 -16.81 -15.15
C ILE A 404 -6.08 -16.07 -16.12
N LEU A 405 -6.71 -16.77 -17.08
CA LEU A 405 -7.58 -16.15 -18.09
C LEU A 405 -8.95 -15.70 -17.56
N VAL A 406 -9.43 -16.23 -16.43
CA VAL A 406 -10.70 -15.82 -15.83
C VAL A 406 -10.51 -14.64 -14.87
N ASN A 407 -9.30 -14.39 -14.38
CA ASN A 407 -9.04 -13.33 -13.41
C ASN A 407 -8.57 -12.04 -14.10
N LEU A 408 -9.52 -11.29 -14.64
CA LEU A 408 -9.30 -10.08 -15.43
C LEU A 408 -8.31 -9.06 -14.79
N PRO A 409 -8.34 -8.80 -13.46
CA PRO A 409 -7.35 -7.94 -12.81
C PRO A 409 -5.92 -8.48 -12.84
N LEU A 410 -5.73 -9.80 -12.75
CA LEU A 410 -4.41 -10.43 -12.81
C LEU A 410 -3.83 -10.38 -14.23
N ILE A 411 -4.69 -10.54 -15.24
CA ILE A 411 -4.31 -10.41 -16.65
C ILE A 411 -3.89 -8.98 -16.95
N LEU A 412 -4.69 -8.00 -16.56
CA LEU A 412 -4.37 -6.58 -16.75
C LEU A 412 -3.09 -6.19 -16.01
N GLY A 413 -2.96 -6.59 -14.74
CA GLY A 413 -1.76 -6.33 -13.94
C GLY A 413 -0.51 -7.01 -14.52
N GLY A 414 -0.63 -8.28 -14.93
CA GLY A 414 0.44 -9.02 -15.58
C GLY A 414 0.85 -8.43 -16.93
N LEU A 415 -0.10 -8.00 -17.75
CA LEU A 415 0.14 -7.29 -19.02
C LEU A 415 0.82 -5.94 -18.79
N MET A 416 0.39 -5.18 -17.77
CA MET A 416 1.05 -3.92 -17.44
C MET A 416 2.47 -4.13 -16.94
N VAL A 417 2.72 -5.10 -16.05
CA VAL A 417 4.07 -5.40 -15.55
C VAL A 417 4.97 -5.92 -16.66
N ALA A 418 4.46 -6.81 -17.52
CA ALA A 418 5.20 -7.31 -18.68
C ALA A 418 5.48 -6.20 -19.69
N GLY A 419 4.51 -5.33 -19.95
CA GLY A 419 4.68 -4.14 -20.78
C GLY A 419 5.74 -3.19 -20.22
N LEU A 420 5.72 -2.94 -18.90
CA LEU A 420 6.72 -2.13 -18.23
C LEU A 420 8.11 -2.74 -18.32
N LEU A 421 8.23 -4.06 -18.13
CA LEU A 421 9.49 -4.82 -18.28
C LEU A 421 10.03 -4.78 -19.70
N VAL A 422 9.15 -4.86 -20.69
CA VAL A 422 9.52 -4.73 -22.10
C VAL A 422 9.99 -3.31 -22.40
N VAL A 423 9.30 -2.29 -21.88
CA VAL A 423 9.71 -0.89 -22.02
C VAL A 423 11.01 -0.60 -21.26
N THR A 424 11.26 -1.18 -20.09
CA THR A 424 12.50 -0.91 -19.33
C THR A 424 13.71 -1.62 -19.94
N LEU A 425 13.55 -2.85 -20.43
CA LEU A 425 14.66 -3.62 -20.99
C LEU A 425 14.91 -3.32 -22.48
N TRP A 426 13.85 -3.06 -23.25
CA TRP A 426 13.91 -2.84 -24.70
C TRP A 426 13.42 -1.46 -25.14
N GLY A 427 13.09 -0.55 -24.21
CA GLY A 427 12.62 0.81 -24.52
C GLY A 427 13.53 1.57 -25.47
N HIS A 428 14.85 1.46 -25.26
CA HIS A 428 15.88 2.06 -26.14
C HIS A 428 15.81 1.58 -27.60
N LYS A 429 15.21 0.40 -27.87
CA LYS A 429 14.99 -0.14 -29.23
C LYS A 429 13.56 0.09 -29.75
N LEU A 430 12.59 0.16 -28.84
CA LEU A 430 11.16 0.30 -29.17
C LEU A 430 10.76 1.76 -29.44
N ALA A 431 11.43 2.71 -28.80
CA ALA A 431 11.30 4.14 -29.04
C ALA A 431 12.71 4.72 -29.31
N PRO A 432 13.28 4.50 -30.52
CA PRO A 432 14.61 4.99 -30.86
C PRO A 432 14.71 6.53 -30.84
N ARG A 433 13.58 7.24 -30.73
CA ARG A 433 13.50 8.70 -30.60
C ARG A 433 12.70 9.03 -29.33
N ASN A 434 13.40 9.56 -28.34
CA ASN A 434 12.86 9.92 -27.03
C ASN A 434 12.00 11.21 -27.15
N PRO A 435 10.78 11.29 -26.57
CA PRO A 435 10.03 12.54 -26.50
C PRO A 435 10.74 13.65 -25.71
N TYR A 436 11.71 13.32 -24.85
CA TYR A 436 12.59 14.30 -24.21
C TYR A 436 13.71 14.81 -25.13
N THR A 437 13.92 14.19 -26.29
CA THR A 437 14.84 14.67 -27.35
C THR A 437 14.12 15.27 -28.55
N THR A 438 12.78 15.35 -28.53
CA THR A 438 12.01 15.99 -29.61
C THR A 438 11.41 17.31 -29.15
N LEU A 439 11.92 18.39 -29.77
CA LEU A 439 11.38 19.75 -29.79
C LEU A 439 11.38 20.48 -28.45
N GLY A 440 12.58 20.87 -28.00
CA GLY A 440 12.71 22.07 -27.18
C GLY A 440 12.23 23.28 -27.98
N LEU A 441 10.98 23.68 -27.75
CA LEU A 441 10.46 24.96 -28.24
C LEU A 441 11.36 26.09 -27.73
N GLN A 442 12.04 26.78 -28.65
CA GLN A 442 12.76 28.01 -28.32
C GLN A 442 11.85 29.20 -28.58
N ILE A 443 11.84 30.13 -27.63
CA ILE A 443 11.18 31.44 -27.79
C ILE A 443 12.26 32.39 -28.29
N VAL A 444 12.12 32.83 -29.54
CA VAL A 444 12.91 33.91 -30.13
C VAL A 444 11.93 35.03 -30.45
N ASP A 445 12.15 36.22 -29.88
CA ASP A 445 11.29 37.40 -30.04
C ASP A 445 9.80 37.20 -29.71
N GLY A 446 9.49 36.29 -28.79
CA GLY A 446 8.13 36.07 -28.28
C GLY A 446 7.29 35.07 -29.08
N GLU A 447 7.84 34.47 -30.14
CA GLU A 447 7.17 33.41 -30.90
C GLU A 447 7.79 32.03 -30.65
N PHE A 448 6.94 31.01 -30.61
CA PHE A 448 7.32 29.61 -30.46
C PHE A 448 7.79 29.06 -31.81
N LEU A 449 9.11 28.89 -31.99
CA LEU A 449 9.67 28.39 -33.23
C LEU A 449 10.24 26.97 -33.05
N ILE A 450 10.06 26.17 -34.10
CA ILE A 450 10.68 24.86 -34.27
C ILE A 450 12.00 25.09 -35.03
N PRO A 451 13.17 24.67 -34.50
CA PRO A 451 14.45 24.92 -35.15
C PRO A 451 14.54 24.25 -36.54
N PRO A 452 15.20 24.87 -37.53
CA PRO A 452 15.12 24.49 -38.95
C PRO A 452 16.02 23.31 -39.37
N PHE A 453 16.71 22.64 -38.44
CA PHE A 453 17.57 21.49 -38.74
C PHE A 453 16.98 20.22 -38.12
N GLU A 454 17.01 19.11 -38.87
CA GLU A 454 16.65 17.79 -38.33
C GLU A 454 17.66 17.35 -37.25
N PRO A 455 17.22 16.71 -36.15
CA PRO A 455 18.11 16.29 -35.08
C PRO A 455 19.15 15.27 -35.59
N GLY A 456 20.43 15.53 -35.30
CA GLY A 456 21.56 14.67 -35.68
C GLY A 456 21.55 13.29 -34.99
N GLU A 457 22.29 12.35 -35.58
CA GLU A 457 22.35 10.92 -35.23
C GLU A 457 22.64 10.60 -33.76
#